data_AF-S9R391-F1
#
_entry.id   AF-S9R391-F1
#
_cell.length_a   1.000
_cell.length_b   1.000
_cell.length_c   1.000
_cell.angle_alpha   90.00
_cell.angle_beta   90.00
_cell.angle_gamma   90.00
#
_symmetry.space_group_name_H-M   'P 1'
#
loop_
_entity.id
_entity.type
_entity.pdbx_description
1 polymer ?
#
loop_
_entity_poly.entity_id
_entity_poly.type
_entity_poly.pdbx_seq_one_letter_code
_entity_poly.pdbx_strand_id
1 'polypeptide(L)'
;MSLLWPSCPLTLVTAVFQAIPLAVTMGAALFLGESVGWRRWAAILVGLAGVLIIIRPGAEGFEPASLLALVSVVGLGARDLFTRRIPQDLDTMQLSAWGFVAVALIGTVQLLSTGGALIPQGAEWWFLGGALGAGLAAYWWLTEATRVGELSVIMPFRYTRLLFALVIGTLAFGERPDAWTIVGSALVVASGIYTVLRERARARAARRAALPDAPPAR
;
A
#
# COMPACT_ATOMS: atom_id res chain seq x y z
N MET A 1 -7.21 8.07 31.86
CA MET A 1 -8.37 8.00 30.95
C MET A 1 -7.88 7.44 29.62
N SER A 2 -8.03 6.14 29.45
CA SER A 2 -7.61 5.40 28.26
C SER A 2 -8.46 5.84 27.07
N LEU A 3 -7.90 6.66 26.18
CA LEU A 3 -8.33 6.72 24.79
C LEU A 3 -8.09 5.35 24.19
N LEU A 4 -9.04 4.44 24.38
CA LEU A 4 -9.11 3.14 23.72
C LEU A 4 -9.48 3.39 22.25
N TRP A 5 -8.62 4.09 21.51
CA TRP A 5 -8.59 3.81 20.09
C TRP A 5 -7.98 2.41 19.96
N PRO A 6 -8.66 1.45 19.33
CA PRO A 6 -8.10 0.12 19.15
C PRO A 6 -6.83 0.24 18.31
N SER A 7 -5.68 0.04 18.96
CA SER A 7 -4.36 0.14 18.36
C SER A 7 -4.00 -1.21 17.78
N CYS A 8 -3.89 -1.25 16.46
CA CYS A 8 -3.44 -2.45 15.74
C CYS A 8 -1.91 -2.41 15.60
N PRO A 9 -1.19 -3.53 15.77
CA PRO A 9 0.26 -3.58 15.62
C PRO A 9 0.72 -3.01 14.27
N LEU A 10 1.80 -2.22 14.28
CA LEU A 10 2.39 -1.62 13.09
C LEU A 10 2.75 -2.68 12.06
N THR A 11 3.29 -3.80 12.53
CA THR A 11 3.65 -4.97 11.69
C THR A 11 2.44 -5.55 10.97
N LEU A 12 1.33 -5.76 11.69
CA LEU A 12 0.09 -6.30 11.15
C LEU A 12 -0.50 -5.37 10.09
N VAL A 13 -0.69 -4.08 10.44
CA VAL A 13 -1.26 -3.09 9.50
C VAL A 13 -0.40 -2.96 8.25
N THR A 14 0.92 -2.90 8.40
CA THR A 14 1.83 -2.80 7.25
C THR A 14 1.78 -4.05 6.38
N ALA A 15 1.70 -5.25 6.97
CA ALA A 15 1.59 -6.50 6.24
C ALA A 15 0.31 -6.54 5.38
N VAL A 16 -0.84 -6.13 5.95
CA VAL A 16 -2.10 -6.02 5.22
C VAL A 16 -1.99 -5.00 4.08
N PHE A 17 -1.34 -3.86 4.31
CA PHE A 17 -1.14 -2.82 3.29
C PHE A 17 -0.31 -3.29 2.08
N GLN A 18 0.51 -4.34 2.25
CA GLN A 18 1.23 -4.92 1.10
C GLN A 18 0.30 -5.61 0.09
N ALA A 19 -0.98 -5.80 0.41
CA ALA A 19 -1.98 -6.28 -0.54
C ALA A 19 -2.52 -5.19 -1.49
N ILE A 20 -2.21 -3.90 -1.29
CA ILE A 20 -2.67 -2.80 -2.16
C ILE A 20 -2.38 -3.07 -3.64
N PRO A 21 -1.19 -3.51 -4.08
CA PRO A 21 -0.92 -3.79 -5.50
C PRO A 21 -1.80 -4.90 -6.07
N LEU A 22 -2.16 -5.90 -5.25
CA LEU A 22 -3.09 -6.96 -5.66
C LEU A 22 -4.51 -6.41 -5.82
N ALA A 23 -4.95 -5.55 -4.89
CA ALA A 23 -6.23 -4.88 -4.95
C ALA A 23 -6.34 -3.96 -6.18
N VAL A 24 -5.29 -3.19 -6.50
CA VAL A 24 -5.23 -2.37 -7.72
C VAL A 24 -5.34 -3.25 -8.96
N THR A 25 -4.60 -4.36 -9.01
CA THR A 25 -4.63 -5.28 -10.16
C THR A 25 -6.02 -5.92 -10.34
N MET A 26 -6.63 -6.34 -9.23
CA MET A 26 -7.99 -6.88 -9.22
C MET A 26 -9.01 -5.83 -9.68
N GLY A 27 -8.94 -4.61 -9.14
CA GLY A 27 -9.84 -3.52 -9.50
C GLY A 27 -9.72 -3.13 -10.97
N ALA A 28 -8.51 -3.12 -11.53
CA ALA A 28 -8.30 -2.88 -12.96
C ALA A 28 -8.97 -3.96 -13.82
N ALA A 29 -8.91 -5.23 -13.41
CA ALA A 29 -9.58 -6.31 -14.11
C ALA A 29 -11.11 -6.17 -14.08
N LEU A 30 -11.66 -5.87 -12.90
CA LEU A 30 -13.11 -5.86 -12.65
C LEU A 30 -13.81 -4.61 -13.19
N PHE A 31 -13.19 -3.43 -13.03
CA PHE A 31 -13.84 -2.15 -13.33
C PHE A 31 -13.35 -1.50 -14.62
N LEU A 32 -12.11 -1.78 -15.04
CA LEU A 32 -11.48 -1.14 -16.21
C LEU A 32 -11.39 -2.05 -17.44
N GLY A 33 -11.82 -3.31 -17.31
CA GLY A 33 -11.79 -4.29 -18.41
C GLY A 33 -10.39 -4.78 -18.77
N GLU A 34 -9.39 -4.61 -17.90
CA GLU A 34 -8.03 -5.09 -18.17
C GLU A 34 -7.97 -6.62 -18.19
N SER A 35 -7.31 -7.18 -19.20
CA SER A 35 -7.17 -8.64 -19.32
C SER A 35 -6.13 -9.19 -18.34
N VAL A 36 -6.61 -9.87 -17.30
CA VAL A 36 -5.77 -10.54 -16.31
C VAL A 36 -5.79 -12.05 -16.53
N GLY A 37 -4.62 -12.62 -16.82
CA GLY A 37 -4.50 -14.07 -17.05
C GLY A 37 -4.61 -14.88 -15.75
N TRP A 38 -4.99 -16.16 -15.87
CA TRP A 38 -5.24 -17.07 -14.73
C TRP A 38 -4.10 -17.11 -13.70
N ARG A 39 -2.84 -17.03 -14.12
CA ARG A 39 -1.68 -17.02 -13.21
C ARG A 39 -1.65 -15.80 -12.29
N ARG A 40 -2.06 -14.63 -12.80
CA ARG A 40 -2.18 -13.40 -12.00
C ARG A 40 -3.37 -13.53 -11.04
N TRP A 41 -4.51 -14.07 -11.50
CA TRP A 41 -5.64 -14.36 -10.62
C TRP A 41 -5.28 -15.31 -9.48
N ALA A 42 -4.57 -16.40 -9.77
CA ALA A 42 -4.09 -17.32 -8.74
C ALA A 42 -3.19 -16.60 -7.72
N ALA A 43 -2.26 -15.75 -8.17
CA ALA A 43 -1.42 -14.97 -7.27
C ALA A 43 -2.24 -13.99 -6.40
N ILE A 44 -3.20 -13.29 -6.98
CA ILE A 44 -4.10 -12.40 -6.23
C ILE A 44 -4.86 -13.18 -5.14
N LEU A 45 -5.42 -14.34 -5.47
CA LEU A 45 -6.13 -15.19 -4.50
C LEU A 45 -5.21 -15.67 -3.37
N VAL A 46 -3.98 -16.10 -3.70
CA VAL A 46 -2.98 -16.50 -2.71
C VAL A 46 -2.62 -15.34 -1.77
N GLY A 47 -2.43 -14.14 -2.31
CA GLY A 47 -2.14 -12.97 -1.50
C GLY A 47 -3.32 -12.56 -0.60
N LEU A 48 -4.54 -12.60 -1.11
CA LEU A 48 -5.74 -12.35 -0.28
C LEU A 48 -5.93 -13.41 0.81
N ALA A 49 -5.62 -14.67 0.53
CA ALA A 49 -5.58 -15.70 1.57
C ALA A 49 -4.53 -15.37 2.64
N GLY A 50 -3.35 -14.86 2.24
CA GLY A 50 -2.34 -14.34 3.16
C GLY A 50 -2.85 -13.21 4.06
N VAL A 51 -3.66 -12.29 3.52
CA VAL A 51 -4.32 -11.24 4.33
C VAL A 51 -5.28 -11.83 5.36
N LEU A 52 -6.08 -12.83 4.98
CA LEU A 52 -6.98 -13.52 5.92
C LEU A 52 -6.20 -14.27 7.02
N ILE A 53 -5.05 -14.85 6.69
CA ILE A 53 -4.14 -15.49 7.66
C ILE A 53 -3.52 -14.47 8.63
N ILE A 54 -3.29 -13.22 8.19
CA ILE A 54 -2.81 -12.15 9.08
C ILE A 54 -3.93 -11.71 10.04
N ILE A 55 -5.10 -11.38 9.48
CA ILE A 55 -6.23 -10.80 10.22
C ILE A 55 -6.88 -11.82 11.16
N ARG A 56 -7.03 -13.08 10.73
CA ARG A 56 -7.66 -14.19 11.49
C ARG A 56 -9.01 -13.80 12.10
N PRO A 57 -10.01 -13.41 11.28
CA PRO A 57 -11.31 -13.01 11.80
C PRO A 57 -11.94 -14.16 12.59
N GLY A 58 -12.37 -13.88 13.83
CA GLY A 58 -13.04 -14.85 14.69
C GLY A 58 -12.12 -15.82 15.45
N ALA A 59 -10.80 -15.69 15.34
CA ALA A 59 -9.85 -16.44 16.17
C ALA A 59 -9.55 -15.74 17.51
N GLU A 60 -8.97 -16.47 18.46
CA GLU A 60 -8.39 -15.88 19.67
C GLU A 60 -7.28 -14.88 19.28
N GLY A 61 -7.39 -13.64 19.76
CA GLY A 61 -6.48 -12.53 19.40
C GLY A 61 -6.90 -11.71 18.17
N PHE A 62 -8.09 -11.95 17.60
CA PHE A 62 -8.66 -11.08 16.57
C PHE A 62 -8.95 -9.68 17.12
N GLU A 63 -8.32 -8.67 16.54
CA GLU A 63 -8.58 -7.26 16.84
C GLU A 63 -9.47 -6.66 15.76
N PRO A 64 -10.71 -6.21 16.07
CA PRO A 64 -11.63 -5.66 15.07
C PRO A 64 -11.05 -4.47 14.27
N ALA A 65 -10.15 -3.67 14.86
CA ALA A 65 -9.48 -2.59 14.14
C ALA A 65 -8.63 -3.03 12.96
N SER A 66 -8.20 -4.30 12.92
CA SER A 66 -7.51 -4.86 11.75
C SER A 66 -8.39 -4.86 10.48
N LEU A 67 -9.72 -4.86 10.63
CA LEU A 67 -10.65 -4.71 9.50
C LEU A 67 -10.57 -3.32 8.87
N LEU A 68 -10.28 -2.28 9.66
CA LEU A 68 -10.04 -0.94 9.12
C LEU A 68 -8.81 -0.91 8.21
N ALA A 69 -7.80 -1.74 8.49
CA ALA A 69 -6.65 -1.89 7.60
C ALA A 69 -7.07 -2.51 6.27
N LEU A 70 -7.96 -3.52 6.28
CA LEU A 70 -8.52 -4.11 5.06
C LEU A 70 -9.35 -3.10 4.25
N VAL A 71 -10.23 -2.34 4.91
CA VAL A 71 -10.98 -1.25 4.28
C VAL A 71 -10.04 -0.21 3.66
N SER A 72 -8.94 0.10 4.36
CA SER A 72 -7.91 1.02 3.85
C SER A 72 -7.21 0.47 2.60
N VAL A 73 -6.97 -0.85 2.51
CA VAL A 73 -6.41 -1.48 1.30
C VAL A 73 -7.35 -1.28 0.11
N VAL A 74 -8.65 -1.44 0.30
CA VAL A 74 -9.66 -1.21 -0.75
C VAL A 74 -9.68 0.26 -1.16
N GLY A 75 -9.76 1.18 -0.18
CA GLY A 75 -9.80 2.62 -0.45
C GLY A 75 -8.53 3.16 -1.14
N LEU A 76 -7.35 2.75 -0.65
CA LEU A 76 -6.06 3.12 -1.25
C LEU A 76 -5.89 2.47 -2.63
N GLY A 77 -6.32 1.21 -2.79
CA GLY A 77 -6.30 0.54 -4.08
C GLY A 77 -7.21 1.21 -5.10
N ALA A 78 -8.41 1.63 -4.70
CA ALA A 78 -9.32 2.40 -5.54
C ALA A 78 -8.71 3.76 -5.91
N ARG A 79 -8.16 4.49 -4.94
CA ARG A 79 -7.44 5.74 -5.19
C ARG A 79 -6.32 5.55 -6.21
N ASP A 80 -5.42 4.59 -5.98
CA ASP A 80 -4.30 4.30 -6.87
C ASP A 80 -4.77 3.87 -8.27
N LEU A 81 -5.91 3.16 -8.36
CA LEU A 81 -6.52 2.76 -9.64
C LEU A 81 -7.08 3.96 -10.41
N PHE A 82 -7.87 4.82 -9.77
CA PHE A 82 -8.47 5.99 -10.42
C PHE A 82 -7.44 7.05 -10.77
N THR A 83 -6.42 7.25 -9.91
CA THR A 83 -5.31 8.16 -10.20
C THR A 83 -4.60 7.81 -11.51
N ARG A 84 -4.50 6.53 -11.88
CA ARG A 84 -3.89 6.11 -13.17
C ARG A 84 -4.69 6.54 -14.40
N ARG A 85 -5.97 6.88 -14.25
CA ARG A 85 -6.85 7.33 -15.34
C ARG A 85 -6.93 8.85 -15.44
N ILE A 86 -6.34 9.58 -14.49
CA ILE A 86 -6.30 11.03 -14.52
C ILE A 86 -5.39 11.46 -15.67
N PRO A 87 -5.86 12.34 -16.58
CA PRO A 87 -5.07 12.78 -17.72
C PRO A 87 -3.83 13.59 -17.25
N GLN A 88 -2.76 13.52 -18.04
CA GLN A 88 -1.44 14.05 -17.69
C GLN A 88 -1.35 15.59 -17.72
N ASP A 89 -2.42 16.25 -18.17
CA ASP A 89 -2.60 17.70 -18.22
C ASP A 89 -2.92 18.31 -16.84
N LEU A 90 -3.36 17.50 -15.89
CA LEU A 90 -3.56 17.92 -14.50
C LEU A 90 -2.24 17.91 -13.72
N ASP A 91 -1.96 19.01 -13.04
CA ASP A 91 -0.71 19.17 -12.29
C ASP A 91 -0.66 18.23 -11.08
N THR A 92 0.53 17.66 -10.82
CA THR A 92 0.78 16.77 -9.67
C THR A 92 0.50 17.49 -8.34
N MET A 93 0.72 18.81 -8.31
CA MET A 93 0.38 19.67 -7.17
C MET A 93 -1.12 19.67 -6.90
N GLN A 94 -1.95 19.81 -7.95
CA GLN A 94 -3.41 19.84 -7.82
C GLN A 94 -3.94 18.50 -7.30
N LEU A 95 -3.42 17.39 -7.83
CA LEU A 95 -3.83 16.06 -7.38
C LEU A 95 -3.43 15.81 -5.91
N SER A 96 -2.22 16.23 -5.51
CA SER A 96 -1.76 16.11 -4.14
C SER A 96 -2.57 17.00 -3.19
N ALA A 97 -2.92 18.22 -3.61
CA ALA A 97 -3.77 19.12 -2.85
C ALA A 97 -5.13 18.50 -2.53
N TRP A 98 -5.80 17.88 -3.51
CA TRP A 98 -7.06 17.16 -3.27
C TRP A 98 -6.89 15.98 -2.31
N GLY A 99 -5.78 15.24 -2.40
CA GLY A 99 -5.44 14.19 -1.44
C GLY A 99 -5.33 14.72 -0.01
N PHE A 100 -4.64 15.84 0.19
CA PHE A 100 -4.53 16.47 1.50
C PHE A 100 -5.84 17.07 2.00
N VAL A 101 -6.68 17.63 1.12
CA VAL A 101 -8.03 18.10 1.46
C VAL A 101 -8.88 16.92 1.96
N ALA A 102 -8.86 15.77 1.28
CA ALA A 102 -9.58 14.59 1.72
C ALA A 102 -9.10 14.11 3.11
N VAL A 103 -7.78 14.10 3.35
CA VAL A 103 -7.20 13.78 4.66
C VAL A 103 -7.63 14.79 5.72
N ALA A 104 -7.64 16.09 5.41
CA ALA A 104 -8.06 17.15 6.34
C ALA A 104 -9.56 17.04 6.70
N LEU A 105 -10.42 16.74 5.71
CA LEU A 105 -11.85 16.52 5.94
C LEU A 105 -12.10 15.31 6.83
N ILE A 106 -11.48 14.16 6.52
CA ILE A 106 -11.59 12.95 7.35
C ILE A 106 -11.02 13.21 8.74
N GLY A 107 -9.88 13.90 8.85
CA GLY A 107 -9.27 14.29 10.12
C GLY A 107 -10.19 15.18 10.95
N THR A 108 -10.93 16.09 10.31
CA THR A 108 -11.92 16.95 10.98
C THR A 108 -13.11 16.14 11.48
N VAL A 109 -13.64 15.21 10.67
CA VAL A 109 -14.72 14.30 11.09
C VAL A 109 -14.26 13.43 12.27
N GLN A 110 -13.03 12.92 12.21
CA GLN A 110 -12.45 12.14 13.30
C GLN A 110 -12.32 12.99 14.57
N LEU A 111 -11.81 14.21 14.45
CA LEU A 111 -11.66 15.15 15.55
C LEU A 111 -12.99 15.43 16.27
N LEU A 112 -14.05 15.65 15.49
CA LEU A 112 -15.40 15.91 16.01
C LEU A 112 -16.01 14.66 16.66
N SER A 113 -15.74 13.47 16.13
CA SER A 113 -16.27 12.21 16.68
C SER A 113 -15.52 11.70 17.90
N THR A 114 -14.24 12.06 18.09
CA THR A 114 -13.42 11.63 19.23
C THR A 114 -13.36 12.63 20.38
N GLY A 115 -14.16 13.70 20.35
CA GLY A 115 -14.25 14.67 21.44
C GLY A 115 -13.16 15.76 21.46
N GLY A 116 -12.53 16.04 20.32
CA GLY A 116 -11.57 17.14 20.15
C GLY A 116 -10.10 16.72 20.06
N ALA A 117 -9.22 17.72 19.90
CA ALA A 117 -7.78 17.51 19.74
C ALA A 117 -7.12 17.38 21.11
N LEU A 118 -6.22 16.41 21.24
CA LEU A 118 -5.18 16.47 22.26
C LEU A 118 -4.17 17.52 21.82
N ILE A 119 -4.06 18.61 22.58
CA ILE A 119 -3.06 19.64 22.33
C ILE A 119 -1.70 19.08 22.78
N PRO A 120 -0.71 18.94 21.88
CA PRO A 120 0.59 18.42 22.25
C PRO A 120 1.26 19.27 23.33
N GLN A 121 1.96 18.63 24.26
CA GLN A 121 2.68 19.30 25.34
C GLN A 121 4.19 18.99 25.30
N GLY A 122 5.01 20.02 25.49
CA GLY A 122 6.46 19.88 25.60
C GLY A 122 7.10 19.16 24.41
N ALA A 123 7.68 17.99 24.64
CA ALA A 123 8.39 17.20 23.64
C ALA A 123 7.49 16.63 22.53
N GLU A 124 6.17 16.54 22.76
CA GLU A 124 5.23 16.03 21.77
C GLU A 124 5.18 16.90 20.50
N TRP A 125 5.48 18.20 20.63
CA TRP A 125 5.63 19.10 19.46
C TRP A 125 6.77 18.68 18.55
N TRP A 126 7.88 18.19 19.11
CA TRP A 126 9.01 17.69 18.32
C TRP A 126 8.65 16.38 17.61
N PHE A 127 7.91 15.48 18.27
CA PHE A 127 7.42 14.26 17.63
C PHE A 127 6.43 14.55 16.51
N LEU A 128 5.48 15.46 16.73
CA LEU A 128 4.52 15.87 15.70
C LEU A 128 5.21 16.56 14.53
N GLY A 129 6.09 17.52 14.80
CA GLY A 129 6.87 18.21 13.77
C GLY A 129 7.77 17.25 12.98
N GLY A 130 8.43 16.31 13.66
CA GLY A 130 9.24 15.27 13.04
C GLY A 130 8.42 14.31 12.17
N ALA A 131 7.25 13.88 12.64
CA ALA A 131 6.34 13.02 11.89
C ALA A 131 5.80 13.71 10.63
N LEU A 132 5.40 14.98 10.74
CA LEU A 132 4.95 15.78 9.60
C LEU A 132 6.09 15.99 8.59
N GLY A 133 7.27 16.42 9.04
CA GLY A 133 8.43 16.63 8.18
C GLY A 133 8.87 15.36 7.46
N ALA A 134 8.97 14.25 8.19
CA ALA A 134 9.30 12.95 7.60
C ALA A 134 8.22 12.47 6.61
N GLY A 135 6.94 12.66 6.93
CA GLY A 135 5.82 12.29 6.06
C GLY A 135 5.81 13.09 4.75
N LEU A 136 6.01 14.41 4.84
CA LEU A 136 6.13 15.31 3.68
C LEU A 136 7.31 14.94 2.80
N ALA A 137 8.50 14.75 3.38
CA ALA A 137 9.70 14.37 2.64
C ALA A 137 9.53 12.99 1.98
N ALA A 138 8.99 12.01 2.71
CA ALA A 138 8.73 10.67 2.17
C ALA A 138 7.73 10.70 1.01
N TYR A 139 6.65 11.48 1.12
CA TYR A 139 5.66 11.61 0.05
C TYR A 139 6.25 12.30 -1.19
N TRP A 140 7.07 13.34 -0.99
CA TRP A 140 7.78 14.02 -2.07
C TRP A 140 8.72 13.06 -2.82
N TRP A 141 9.61 12.37 -2.11
CA TRP A 141 10.53 11.41 -2.73
C TRP A 141 9.82 10.24 -3.40
N LEU A 142 8.73 9.75 -2.81
CA LEU A 142 7.93 8.69 -3.42
C LEU A 142 7.32 9.16 -4.74
N THR A 143 6.74 10.36 -4.75
CA THR A 143 6.13 10.95 -5.95
C THR A 143 7.19 11.16 -7.03
N GLU A 144 8.32 11.77 -6.68
CA GLU A 144 9.40 12.03 -7.63
C GLU A 144 9.98 10.73 -8.20
N ALA A 145 10.23 9.74 -7.34
CA ALA A 145 10.66 8.41 -7.79
C ALA A 145 9.68 7.84 -8.82
N THR A 146 8.37 7.93 -8.60
CA THR A 146 7.37 7.44 -9.56
C THR A 146 7.26 8.23 -10.86
N ARG A 147 7.74 9.48 -10.90
CA ARG A 147 7.72 10.31 -12.11
C ARG A 147 8.94 10.08 -13.00
N VAL A 148 10.13 9.98 -12.40
CA VAL A 148 11.40 9.86 -13.16
C VAL A 148 11.90 8.43 -13.28
N GLY A 149 11.53 7.56 -12.34
CA GLY A 149 11.98 6.19 -12.30
C GLY A 149 11.05 5.23 -13.04
N GLU A 150 11.61 4.15 -13.58
CA GLU A 150 10.78 3.06 -14.07
C GLU A 150 9.93 2.49 -12.92
N LEU A 151 8.62 2.39 -13.14
CA LEU A 151 7.71 1.67 -12.24
C LEU A 151 8.22 0.25 -11.94
N SER A 152 8.99 -0.30 -12.88
CA SER A 152 9.64 -1.59 -12.76
C SER A 152 10.71 -1.63 -11.64
N VAL A 153 11.44 -0.54 -11.43
CA VAL A 153 12.47 -0.51 -10.38
C VAL A 153 11.84 -0.22 -9.02
N ILE A 154 10.77 0.59 -8.99
CA ILE A 154 10.19 1.13 -7.75
C ILE A 154 9.31 0.13 -7.00
N MET A 155 8.52 -0.67 -7.73
CA MET A 155 7.50 -1.53 -7.09
C MET A 155 8.07 -2.57 -6.09
N PRO A 156 9.23 -3.22 -6.33
CA PRO A 156 9.85 -4.11 -5.34
C PRO A 156 10.20 -3.40 -4.02
N PHE A 157 10.62 -2.13 -4.06
CA PHE A 157 10.90 -1.34 -2.86
C PHE A 157 9.66 -1.07 -2.02
N ARG A 158 8.46 -1.09 -2.60
CA ARG A 158 7.23 -0.99 -1.78
C ARG A 158 7.11 -2.15 -0.80
N TYR A 159 7.59 -3.34 -1.17
CA TYR A 159 7.55 -4.51 -0.31
C TYR A 159 8.55 -4.46 0.86
N THR A 160 9.65 -3.69 0.73
CA THR A 160 10.63 -3.55 1.82
C THR A 160 10.08 -2.76 3.02
N ARG A 161 9.01 -1.96 2.83
CA ARG A 161 8.30 -1.29 3.92
C ARG A 161 7.92 -2.24 5.05
N LEU A 162 7.58 -3.49 4.73
CA LEU A 162 7.25 -4.50 5.72
C LEU A 162 8.45 -4.89 6.59
N LEU A 163 9.65 -4.99 6.00
CA LEU A 163 10.87 -5.26 6.75
C LEU A 163 11.17 -4.12 7.72
N PHE A 164 11.04 -2.86 7.27
CA PHE A 164 11.20 -1.71 8.15
C PHE A 164 10.14 -1.67 9.26
N ALA A 165 8.88 -1.98 8.95
CA ALA A 165 7.82 -2.08 9.95
C ALA A 165 8.08 -3.20 10.96
N LEU A 166 8.68 -4.32 10.54
CA LEU A 166 9.10 -5.41 11.43
C LEU A 166 10.20 -4.96 12.38
N VAL A 167 11.24 -4.30 11.86
CA VAL A 167 12.35 -3.79 12.67
C VAL A 167 11.88 -2.70 13.63
N ILE A 168 11.10 -1.73 13.15
CA ILE A 168 10.59 -0.63 13.98
C ILE A 168 9.56 -1.15 14.99
N GLY A 169 8.63 -2.01 14.57
CA GLY A 169 7.63 -2.62 15.45
C GLY A 169 8.28 -3.39 16.59
N THR A 170 9.30 -4.20 16.30
CA THR A 170 10.02 -4.98 17.32
C THR A 170 10.87 -4.11 18.24
N LEU A 171 11.63 -3.14 17.70
CA LEU A 171 12.58 -2.33 18.49
C LEU A 171 11.92 -1.16 19.24
N ALA A 172 10.99 -0.46 18.61
CA ALA A 172 10.37 0.74 19.17
C ALA A 172 9.05 0.45 19.90
N PHE A 173 8.29 -0.55 19.45
CA PHE A 173 6.97 -0.87 20.01
C PHE A 173 6.94 -2.21 20.77
N GLY A 174 8.04 -2.95 20.80
CA GLY A 174 8.11 -4.26 21.47
C GLY A 174 7.21 -5.32 20.84
N GLU A 175 6.77 -5.12 19.59
CA GLU A 175 5.88 -6.05 18.88
C GLU A 175 6.58 -7.38 18.62
N ARG A 176 5.85 -8.48 18.81
CA ARG A 176 6.30 -9.83 18.47
C ARG A 176 5.33 -10.44 17.48
N PRO A 177 5.55 -10.27 16.17
CA PRO A 177 4.69 -10.88 15.17
C PRO A 177 4.80 -12.40 15.27
N ASP A 178 3.64 -13.03 15.32
CA ASP A 178 3.54 -14.48 15.43
C ASP A 178 3.76 -15.18 14.10
N ALA A 179 3.83 -16.51 14.16
CA ALA A 179 4.06 -17.35 12.99
C ALA A 179 3.02 -17.11 11.88
N TRP A 180 1.76 -16.86 12.24
CA TRP A 180 0.69 -16.58 11.28
C TRP A 180 0.88 -15.25 10.56
N THR A 181 1.24 -14.19 11.30
CA THR A 181 1.59 -12.89 10.71
C THR A 181 2.76 -13.02 9.75
N ILE A 182 3.80 -13.79 10.11
CA ILE A 182 4.97 -14.03 9.26
C ILE A 182 4.60 -14.81 8.00
N VAL A 183 3.84 -15.91 8.12
CA VAL A 183 3.42 -16.74 6.99
C VAL A 183 2.51 -15.96 6.04
N GLY A 184 1.48 -15.29 6.57
CA GLY A 184 0.58 -14.47 5.76
C GLY A 184 1.30 -13.32 5.07
N SER A 185 2.23 -12.66 5.78
CA SER A 185 3.12 -11.65 5.20
C SER A 185 3.94 -12.17 4.02
N ALA A 186 4.56 -13.34 4.18
CA ALA A 186 5.35 -13.97 3.13
C ALA A 186 4.49 -14.27 1.90
N LEU A 187 3.27 -14.78 2.09
CA LEU A 187 2.32 -15.04 0.99
C LEU A 187 1.95 -13.76 0.25
N VAL A 188 1.57 -12.69 0.96
CA VAL A 188 1.19 -11.38 0.36
C VAL A 188 2.34 -10.79 -0.45
N VAL A 189 3.55 -10.78 0.13
CA VAL A 189 4.75 -10.23 -0.53
C VAL A 189 5.11 -11.06 -1.76
N ALA A 190 5.16 -12.39 -1.63
CA ALA A 190 5.52 -13.28 -2.72
C ALA A 190 4.51 -13.19 -3.88
N SER A 191 3.21 -13.19 -3.60
CA SER A 191 2.18 -13.04 -4.62
C SER A 191 2.22 -11.68 -5.32
N GLY A 192 2.48 -10.63 -4.54
CA GLY A 192 2.63 -9.27 -5.03
C GLY A 192 3.80 -9.12 -6.00
N ILE A 193 4.98 -9.56 -5.57
CA ILE A 193 6.18 -9.59 -6.40
C ILE A 193 5.94 -10.42 -7.67
N TYR A 194 5.37 -11.63 -7.54
CA TYR A 194 5.07 -12.49 -8.67
C TYR A 194 4.16 -11.81 -9.70
N THR A 195 3.08 -11.17 -9.24
CA THR A 195 2.12 -10.47 -10.11
C THR A 195 2.80 -9.38 -10.92
N VAL A 196 3.61 -8.55 -10.26
CA VAL A 196 4.35 -7.45 -10.88
C VAL A 196 5.41 -7.95 -11.88
N LEU A 197 6.21 -8.96 -11.50
CA LEU A 197 7.23 -9.52 -12.38
C LEU A 197 6.61 -10.14 -13.63
N ARG A 198 5.46 -10.81 -13.48
CA ARG A 198 4.76 -11.44 -14.60
C ARG A 198 4.19 -10.42 -15.57
N GLU A 199 3.63 -9.33 -15.07
CA GLU A 199 3.11 -8.23 -15.88
C GLU A 199 4.22 -7.62 -16.74
N ARG A 200 5.40 -7.36 -16.14
CA ARG A 200 6.57 -6.87 -16.87
C ARG A 200 7.07 -7.83 -17.94
N ALA A 201 7.10 -9.13 -17.63
CA ALA A 201 7.52 -10.13 -18.61
C ALA A 201 6.60 -10.12 -19.84
N ARG A 202 5.29 -9.97 -19.65
CA ARG A 202 4.33 -9.84 -20.75
C ARG A 202 4.49 -8.54 -21.53
N ALA A 203 4.62 -7.40 -20.85
CA ALA A 203 4.83 -6.10 -21.50
C ALA A 203 6.10 -6.08 -22.36
N ARG A 204 7.19 -6.70 -21.86
CA ARG A 204 8.44 -6.85 -22.62
C ARG A 204 8.29 -7.77 -23.85
N ALA A 205 7.58 -8.88 -23.71
CA ALA A 205 7.33 -9.79 -24.82
C ALA A 205 6.49 -9.13 -25.93
N ALA A 206 5.44 -8.39 -25.57
CA ALA A 206 4.62 -7.64 -26.51
C ALA A 206 5.43 -6.55 -27.25
N ARG A 207 6.29 -5.81 -26.54
CA ARG A 207 7.19 -4.82 -27.16
C ARG A 207 8.18 -5.46 -28.15
N ARG A 208 8.75 -6.63 -27.82
CA ARG A 208 9.66 -7.34 -28.72
C ARG A 208 8.97 -7.83 -30.00
N ALA A 209 7.74 -8.33 -29.89
CA ALA A 209 6.97 -8.77 -31.04
C ALA A 209 6.53 -7.64 -31.98
N ALA A 210 6.51 -6.39 -31.48
CA ALA A 210 6.15 -5.21 -32.26
C ALA A 210 7.34 -4.56 -33.00
N LEU A 211 8.58 -4.99 -32.74
CA LEU A 211 9.76 -4.52 -33.49
C LEU A 211 9.76 -5.18 -34.88
N PRO A 212 9.92 -4.42 -35.98
CA PRO A 212 10.08 -4.99 -37.31
C PRO A 212 11.34 -5.88 -37.34
N ASP A 213 11.27 -7.01 -38.05
CA ASP A 213 12.45 -7.85 -38.30
C ASP A 213 13.57 -6.97 -38.87
N ALA A 214 14.71 -6.94 -38.16
CA ALA A 214 15.88 -6.23 -38.64
C ALA A 214 16.25 -6.79 -40.02
N PRO A 215 16.48 -5.95 -41.05
CA PRO A 215 16.85 -6.44 -42.36
C PRO A 215 18.12 -7.31 -42.24
N PRO A 216 18.20 -8.44 -42.98
CA PRO A 216 19.34 -9.34 -42.88
C PRO A 216 20.62 -8.55 -43.17
N ALA A 217 21.60 -8.69 -42.27
CA ALA A 217 22.92 -8.08 -42.43
C ALA A 217 23.49 -8.56 -43.78
N ARG A 218 23.76 -7.59 -44.67
CA ARG A 218 24.40 -7.84 -45.98
C ARG A 218 25.89 -8.07 -45.80
#